data_AF-E3NQ01-F1
#
_entry.id   AF-E3NQ01-F1
#
_cell.length_a   1.000
_cell.length_b   1.000
_cell.length_c   1.000
_cell.angle_alpha   90.00
_cell.angle_beta   90.00
_cell.angle_gamma   90.00
#
_symmetry.space_group_name_H-M   'P 1'
#
loop_
_entity.id
_entity.type
_entity.pdbx_description
1 polymer ?
#
loop_
_entity_poly.entity_id
_entity_poly.type
_entity_poly.pdbx_seq_one_letter_code
_entity_poly.pdbx_strand_id
1 'polypeptide(L)'
;MPVAANMRGYARNPVNVPNTFLLSSEVYENNRNGFFSRTRRIYEYLIDQIYSGPIASINSEASGKLLGLESATKSRIFENSLLTVNDFPDTFSFIQSRGNDLIPVGEHCASSENLPSDFRNFVEDPISKGTIYVAFGSYLNLEDGPEGTVESFVEALNYFEDYRVIWSHKGNVSQFKIQKYHSFSFQVTGAKCHVKFVNWAPQKELLAHENTVAFITHGGLKSAKEGVCSGVPMLFLPFYGDQPRNAHRFVTNGIAEALYKKSITAVDIKQKLEKLLEDPSYKENVVKTRSYYLDSPMSSLDLGAFHISRVLRRPESQFIRFKRRSISMNHLQYLNIDIIFVIFVVFFIVYKE
;
A
#
# COMPACT_ATOMS: atom_id res chain seq x y z
N MET A 1 4.90 -2.38 11.21
CA MET A 1 4.96 -2.97 9.85
C MET A 1 3.83 -4.00 9.70
N PRO A 2 3.06 -4.00 8.60
CA PRO A 2 1.91 -4.89 8.43
C PRO A 2 2.39 -6.30 8.01
N VAL A 3 3.10 -6.98 8.91
CA VAL A 3 3.52 -8.39 8.74
C VAL A 3 2.40 -9.35 9.17
N ALA A 4 1.31 -8.82 9.75
CA ALA A 4 0.21 -9.59 10.32
C ALA A 4 -0.52 -10.47 9.29
N ALA A 5 -0.56 -10.10 8.00
CA ALA A 5 -1.35 -10.81 7.00
C ALA A 5 -0.86 -12.23 6.63
N ASN A 6 0.35 -12.65 7.06
CA ASN A 6 0.98 -13.89 6.59
C ASN A 6 0.30 -15.19 7.08
N MET A 7 -0.42 -15.19 8.22
CA MET A 7 -0.92 -16.44 8.82
C MET A 7 -2.41 -16.72 8.60
N ARG A 8 -3.22 -15.70 8.33
CA ARG A 8 -4.69 -15.86 8.21
C ARG A 8 -5.37 -15.18 7.03
N GLY A 9 -4.60 -14.69 6.05
CA GLY A 9 -5.22 -14.05 4.89
C GLY A 9 -5.57 -15.00 3.74
N TYR A 10 -4.60 -15.78 3.29
CA TYR A 10 -4.67 -16.33 1.92
C TYR A 10 -3.80 -17.57 1.85
N ALA A 11 -4.13 -18.57 1.02
CA ALA A 11 -3.14 -19.58 0.66
C ALA A 11 -2.08 -18.90 -0.22
N ARG A 12 -1.11 -18.22 0.41
CA ARG A 12 -0.07 -17.46 -0.28
C ARG A 12 1.06 -18.43 -0.58
N ASN A 13 0.95 -19.15 -1.68
CA ASN A 13 2.11 -19.80 -2.27
C ASN A 13 2.84 -18.73 -3.10
N PRO A 14 4.11 -18.39 -2.78
CA PRO A 14 4.83 -17.34 -3.50
C PRO A 14 5.05 -17.62 -4.99
N VAL A 15 4.80 -18.86 -5.42
CA VAL A 15 4.82 -19.30 -6.81
C VAL A 15 3.51 -19.00 -7.55
N ASN A 16 2.36 -19.13 -6.87
CA ASN A 16 1.03 -19.11 -7.52
C ASN A 16 0.20 -17.87 -7.18
N VAL A 17 0.55 -17.14 -6.12
CA VAL A 17 -0.19 -15.96 -5.64
C VAL A 17 0.77 -14.78 -5.56
N PRO A 18 0.56 -13.70 -6.34
CA PRO A 18 1.42 -12.53 -6.29
C PRO A 18 1.48 -11.98 -4.86
N ASN A 19 2.70 -11.99 -4.34
CA ASN A 19 3.04 -11.96 -2.93
C ASN A 19 2.55 -10.73 -2.17
N THR A 20 2.56 -10.87 -0.84
CA THR A 20 2.60 -9.74 0.11
C THR A 20 3.78 -8.80 -0.19
N PHE A 21 4.87 -9.34 -0.71
CA PHE A 21 6.10 -8.64 -1.05
C PHE A 21 6.30 -8.70 -2.54
N LEU A 22 5.73 -7.72 -3.22
CA LEU A 22 6.20 -7.33 -4.53
C LEU A 22 7.36 -6.36 -4.28
N LEU A 23 8.49 -6.51 -4.95
CA LEU A 23 9.53 -5.50 -4.89
C LEU A 23 9.09 -4.24 -5.60
N SER A 24 9.63 -3.09 -5.17
CA SER A 24 9.43 -1.82 -5.88
C SER A 24 9.79 -1.95 -7.36
N SER A 25 10.87 -2.66 -7.72
CA SER A 25 11.25 -2.90 -9.12
C SER A 25 10.28 -3.80 -9.88
N GLU A 26 9.69 -4.79 -9.20
CA GLU A 26 8.79 -5.77 -9.82
C GLU A 26 7.44 -5.18 -10.21
N VAL A 27 7.06 -4.00 -9.68
CA VAL A 27 5.90 -3.23 -10.18
C VAL A 27 6.02 -3.03 -11.70
N TYR A 28 7.26 -2.87 -12.19
CA TYR A 28 7.62 -2.52 -13.56
C TYR A 28 8.06 -3.71 -14.42
N GLU A 29 8.15 -4.92 -13.87
CA GLU A 29 8.61 -6.08 -14.63
C GLU A 29 7.50 -6.66 -15.51
N ASN A 30 7.80 -6.89 -16.79
CA ASN A 30 6.88 -7.53 -17.74
C ASN A 30 6.88 -9.07 -17.62
N ASN A 31 8.02 -9.70 -17.28
CA ASN A 31 8.14 -11.16 -17.18
C ASN A 31 8.20 -11.67 -15.73
N ARG A 32 7.11 -11.49 -14.99
CA ARG A 32 7.02 -11.84 -13.56
C ARG A 32 6.96 -13.33 -13.26
N ASN A 33 6.57 -14.12 -14.26
CA ASN A 33 6.42 -15.57 -14.14
C ASN A 33 7.70 -16.31 -14.57
N GLY A 34 8.71 -15.57 -15.02
CA GLY A 34 10.02 -16.10 -15.35
C GLY A 34 10.64 -16.87 -14.18
N PHE A 35 11.49 -17.84 -14.50
CA PHE A 35 12.16 -18.68 -13.51
C PHE A 35 12.91 -17.84 -12.47
N PHE A 36 13.71 -16.86 -12.90
CA PHE A 36 14.50 -16.02 -12.00
C PHE A 36 13.66 -15.17 -11.05
N SER A 37 12.57 -14.55 -11.54
CA SER A 37 11.65 -13.77 -10.70
C SER A 37 10.97 -14.68 -9.67
N ARG A 38 10.54 -15.88 -10.05
CA ARG A 38 9.97 -16.88 -9.11
C ARG A 38 10.99 -17.35 -8.06
N THR A 39 12.23 -17.63 -8.47
CA THR A 39 13.31 -18.05 -7.55
C THR A 39 13.64 -16.95 -6.54
N ARG A 40 13.76 -15.70 -7.00
CA ARG A 40 13.99 -14.54 -6.12
C ARG A 40 12.87 -14.38 -5.10
N ARG A 41 11.61 -14.56 -5.50
CA ARG A 41 10.45 -14.48 -4.60
C ARG A 41 10.47 -15.54 -3.51
N ILE A 42 10.86 -16.77 -3.85
CA ILE A 42 11.01 -17.84 -2.86
C ILE A 42 12.10 -17.46 -1.85
N TYR A 43 13.27 -17.00 -2.34
CA TYR A 43 14.34 -16.54 -1.47
C TYR A 43 13.89 -15.42 -0.52
N GLU A 44 13.25 -14.38 -1.03
CA GLU A 44 12.80 -13.25 -0.22
C GLU A 44 11.68 -13.64 0.76
N TYR A 45 10.76 -14.52 0.35
CA TYR A 45 9.77 -15.10 1.25
C TYR A 45 10.44 -15.80 2.45
N LEU A 46 11.47 -16.61 2.21
CA LEU A 46 12.21 -17.31 3.25
C LEU A 46 12.92 -16.32 4.19
N ILE A 47 13.57 -15.30 3.64
CA ILE A 47 14.21 -14.23 4.43
C ILE A 47 13.16 -13.50 5.30
N ASP A 48 11.99 -13.15 4.77
CA ASP A 48 10.90 -12.51 5.56
C ASP A 48 10.45 -13.42 6.71
N GLN A 49 10.29 -14.73 6.47
CA GLN A 49 9.90 -15.65 7.55
C GLN A 49 10.97 -15.79 8.63
N ILE A 50 12.25 -15.72 8.26
CA ILE A 50 13.37 -15.81 9.21
C ILE A 50 13.55 -14.50 10.00
N TYR A 51 13.39 -13.33 9.37
CA TYR A 51 13.68 -12.04 10.00
C TYR A 51 12.43 -11.31 10.47
N SER A 52 11.48 -11.04 9.58
CA SER A 52 10.32 -10.21 9.87
C SER A 52 9.26 -10.94 10.69
N GLY A 53 9.14 -12.27 10.54
CA GLY A 53 8.27 -13.12 11.36
C GLY A 53 8.55 -12.97 12.86
N PRO A 54 9.78 -13.24 13.33
CA PRO A 54 10.16 -13.07 14.73
C PRO A 54 10.02 -11.64 15.24
N ILE A 55 10.50 -10.63 14.50
CA ILE A 55 10.36 -9.21 14.89
C ILE A 55 8.89 -8.82 15.05
N ALA A 56 8.03 -9.24 14.14
CA ALA A 56 6.60 -9.00 14.24
C ALA A 56 5.99 -9.71 15.46
N SER A 57 6.47 -10.90 15.82
CA SER A 57 6.04 -11.60 17.02
C SER A 57 6.47 -10.89 18.30
N ILE A 58 7.70 -10.37 18.35
CA ILE A 58 8.20 -9.57 19.48
C ILE A 58 7.36 -8.30 19.65
N ASN A 59 7.13 -7.56 18.57
CA ASN A 59 6.31 -6.35 18.59
C ASN A 59 4.86 -6.64 18.99
N SER A 60 4.31 -7.76 18.51
CA SER A 60 2.97 -8.24 18.86
C SER A 60 2.87 -8.58 20.35
N GLU A 61 3.89 -9.24 20.90
CA GLU A 61 3.91 -9.59 22.32
C GLU A 61 4.06 -8.36 23.21
N ALA A 62 4.95 -7.42 22.85
CA ALA A 62 5.09 -6.14 23.55
C ALA A 62 3.77 -5.35 23.53
N SER A 63 3.09 -5.30 22.38
CA SER A 63 1.78 -4.65 22.25
C SER A 63 0.70 -5.36 23.06
N GLY A 64 0.69 -6.69 23.08
CA GLY A 64 -0.26 -7.46 23.86
C GLY A 64 -0.09 -7.29 25.36
N LYS A 65 1.15 -7.16 25.86
CA LYS A 65 1.43 -6.86 27.28
C LYS A 65 0.80 -5.54 27.71
N LEU A 66 0.82 -4.52 26.83
CA LEU A 66 0.14 -3.23 27.09
C LEU A 66 -1.39 -3.37 27.18
N LEU A 67 -1.96 -4.42 26.58
CA LEU A 67 -3.38 -4.74 26.61
C LEU A 67 -3.74 -5.78 27.69
N GLY A 68 -2.80 -6.15 28.58
CA GLY A 68 -3.01 -7.18 29.60
C GLY A 68 -3.13 -8.61 29.04
N LEU A 69 -2.68 -8.84 27.80
CA LEU A 69 -2.71 -10.16 27.15
C LEU A 69 -1.43 -10.94 27.46
N GLU A 70 -1.59 -12.16 27.93
CA GLU A 70 -0.48 -13.11 28.08
C GLU A 70 -0.21 -13.83 26.75
N SER A 71 1.08 -13.91 26.37
CA SER A 71 1.53 -14.67 25.20
C SER A 71 0.88 -14.23 23.87
N ALA A 72 0.80 -12.92 23.63
CA ALA A 72 0.25 -12.34 22.40
C ALA A 72 1.23 -12.42 21.21
N THR A 73 1.91 -13.54 21.03
CA THR A 73 2.75 -13.76 19.86
C THR A 73 1.89 -13.76 18.61
N LYS A 74 2.47 -13.35 17.49
CA LYS A 74 1.77 -13.28 16.21
C LYS A 74 1.08 -14.62 15.89
N SER A 75 1.81 -15.74 16.00
CA SER A 75 1.28 -17.08 15.77
C SER A 75 0.13 -17.42 16.69
N ARG A 76 0.19 -17.07 17.98
CA ARG A 76 -0.86 -17.40 18.96
C ARG A 76 -2.12 -16.55 18.79
N ILE A 77 -1.98 -15.26 18.47
CA ILE A 77 -3.13 -14.41 18.10
C ILE A 77 -3.85 -15.01 16.90
N PHE A 78 -3.08 -15.38 15.87
CA PHE A 78 -3.64 -16.04 14.70
C PHE A 78 -4.04 -17.47 14.95
N GLU A 79 -3.51 -18.21 15.91
CA GLU A 79 -4.04 -19.54 16.19
C GLU A 79 -5.39 -19.42 16.88
N ASN A 80 -5.53 -18.48 17.82
CA ASN A 80 -6.71 -18.37 18.67
C ASN A 80 -7.87 -17.55 18.08
N SER A 81 -7.65 -16.76 17.03
CA SER A 81 -8.74 -15.94 16.49
C SER A 81 -9.90 -16.79 15.96
N LEU A 82 -11.14 -16.38 16.25
CA LEU A 82 -12.34 -17.02 15.70
C LEU A 82 -12.71 -16.45 14.32
N LEU A 83 -12.38 -15.18 14.12
CA LEU A 83 -12.67 -14.40 12.94
C LEU A 83 -11.56 -13.37 12.73
N THR A 84 -11.29 -13.01 11.48
CA THR A 84 -10.46 -11.87 11.10
C THR A 84 -11.28 -10.97 10.19
N VAL A 85 -11.49 -9.73 10.61
CA VAL A 85 -12.11 -8.69 9.80
C VAL A 85 -11.02 -7.94 9.04
N ASN A 86 -11.24 -7.68 7.76
CA ASN A 86 -10.27 -7.04 6.90
C ASN A 86 -10.89 -5.93 6.05
N ASP A 87 -10.25 -4.78 6.01
CA ASP A 87 -10.64 -3.60 5.23
C ASP A 87 -9.88 -3.51 3.89
N PHE A 88 -9.13 -4.55 3.55
CA PHE A 88 -8.36 -4.58 2.32
C PHE A 88 -9.28 -4.69 1.08
N PRO A 89 -9.01 -3.94 0.00
CA PRO A 89 -9.69 -4.06 -1.31
C PRO A 89 -9.35 -5.37 -2.03
N ASP A 90 -9.72 -6.49 -1.44
CA ASP A 90 -9.33 -7.79 -1.95
C ASP A 90 -10.11 -8.24 -3.18
N THR A 91 -11.21 -7.55 -3.51
CA THR A 91 -11.96 -7.69 -4.78
C THR A 91 -11.18 -7.15 -5.98
N PHE A 92 -10.26 -6.20 -5.75
CA PHE A 92 -9.41 -5.62 -6.81
C PHE A 92 -8.05 -6.31 -6.92
N SER A 93 -7.89 -7.46 -6.25
CA SER A 93 -6.71 -8.30 -6.35
C SER A 93 -7.00 -9.56 -7.17
N PHE A 94 -5.94 -10.26 -7.53
CA PHE A 94 -6.04 -11.60 -8.10
C PHE A 94 -6.82 -12.52 -7.16
N ILE A 95 -7.66 -13.39 -7.76
CA ILE A 95 -8.41 -14.40 -7.03
C ILE A 95 -7.42 -15.28 -6.27
N GLN A 96 -7.71 -15.51 -5.00
CA GLN A 96 -6.86 -16.28 -4.09
C GLN A 96 -7.73 -17.12 -3.18
N SER A 97 -7.24 -18.31 -2.80
CA SER A 97 -7.92 -19.15 -1.82
C SER A 97 -7.92 -18.47 -0.45
N ARG A 98 -9.12 -18.32 0.14
CA ARG A 98 -9.36 -17.73 1.45
C ARG A 98 -10.06 -18.75 2.35
N GLY A 99 -9.83 -18.65 3.65
CA GLY A 99 -10.62 -19.40 4.63
C GLY A 99 -11.92 -18.66 4.95
N ASN A 100 -12.90 -19.38 5.50
CA ASN A 100 -14.17 -18.79 5.97
C ASN A 100 -13.99 -17.88 7.21
N ASP A 101 -12.79 -17.87 7.79
CA ASP A 101 -12.43 -17.07 8.95
C ASP A 101 -12.01 -15.64 8.59
N LEU A 102 -11.72 -15.36 7.31
CA LEU A 102 -11.41 -14.02 6.82
C LEU A 102 -12.66 -13.36 6.23
N ILE A 103 -13.12 -12.29 6.84
CA ILE A 103 -14.27 -11.51 6.39
C ILE A 103 -13.77 -10.18 5.80
N PRO A 104 -13.83 -10.02 4.46
CA PRO A 104 -13.61 -8.72 3.85
C PRO A 104 -14.83 -7.83 4.16
N VAL A 105 -14.63 -6.81 4.98
CA VAL A 105 -15.69 -5.83 5.28
C VAL A 105 -15.62 -4.60 4.40
N GLY A 106 -14.51 -4.41 3.68
CA GLY A 106 -14.28 -3.24 2.83
C GLY A 106 -13.86 -2.01 3.62
N GLU A 107 -13.69 -0.88 2.92
CA GLU A 107 -13.34 0.39 3.54
C GLU A 107 -14.57 1.19 3.92
N HIS A 108 -14.49 1.92 5.02
CA HIS A 108 -15.46 2.97 5.31
C HIS A 108 -15.03 4.30 4.67
N CYS A 109 -15.65 4.66 3.55
CA CYS A 109 -15.47 5.97 2.93
C CYS A 109 -16.23 7.05 3.71
N ALA A 110 -15.60 7.58 4.76
CA ALA A 110 -16.21 8.59 5.62
C ALA A 110 -16.51 9.88 4.86
N SER A 111 -17.66 10.50 5.12
CA SER A 111 -18.01 11.83 4.59
C SER A 111 -16.99 12.87 5.05
N SER A 112 -16.48 13.69 4.14
CA SER A 112 -15.55 14.77 4.48
C SER A 112 -16.28 15.95 5.12
N GLU A 113 -15.61 16.60 6.06
CA GLU A 113 -16.02 17.92 6.53
C GLU A 113 -15.61 18.99 5.51
N ASN A 114 -16.05 20.22 5.74
CA ASN A 114 -15.67 21.37 4.93
C ASN A 114 -14.16 21.61 5.00
N LEU A 115 -13.52 21.80 3.84
CA LEU A 115 -12.09 22.12 3.77
C LEU A 115 -11.82 23.44 4.54
N PRO A 116 -10.81 23.48 5.44
CA PRO A 116 -10.46 24.69 6.18
C PRO A 116 -10.13 25.87 5.26
N SER A 117 -10.46 27.08 5.67
CA SER A 117 -10.31 28.32 4.89
C SER A 117 -8.91 28.51 4.31
N ASP A 118 -7.88 28.14 5.08
CA ASP A 118 -6.47 28.31 4.71
C ASP A 118 -6.05 27.46 3.50
N PHE A 119 -6.77 26.35 3.24
CA PHE A 119 -6.58 25.50 2.08
C PHE A 119 -7.58 25.84 0.98
N ARG A 120 -8.83 26.16 1.36
CA ARG A 120 -9.92 26.42 0.44
C ARG A 120 -9.58 27.48 -0.60
N ASN A 121 -9.12 28.66 -0.18
CA ASN A 121 -8.82 29.76 -1.11
C ASN A 121 -7.73 29.39 -2.13
N PHE A 122 -6.85 28.44 -1.79
CA PHE A 122 -5.79 27.99 -2.70
C PHE A 122 -6.27 26.90 -3.66
N VAL A 123 -7.22 26.05 -3.23
CA VAL A 123 -7.78 24.93 -3.99
C VAL A 123 -8.90 25.39 -4.93
N GLU A 124 -9.69 26.39 -4.52
CA GLU A 124 -10.81 26.97 -5.28
C GLU A 124 -10.37 28.09 -6.23
N ASP A 125 -9.09 28.10 -6.64
CA ASP A 125 -8.60 29.08 -7.60
C ASP A 125 -9.28 28.91 -8.98
N PRO A 126 -10.07 29.89 -9.46
CA PRO A 126 -10.88 29.75 -10.67
C PRO A 126 -10.06 29.62 -11.95
N ILE A 127 -8.78 30.00 -11.96
CA ILE A 127 -7.91 29.82 -13.13
C ILE A 127 -7.23 28.45 -13.15
N SER A 128 -7.34 27.68 -12.06
CA SER A 128 -6.69 26.38 -11.97
C SER A 128 -7.47 25.27 -12.66
N LYS A 129 -6.76 24.39 -13.35
CA LYS A 129 -7.30 23.13 -13.90
C LYS A 129 -7.63 22.10 -12.83
N GLY A 130 -7.15 22.30 -11.60
CA GLY A 130 -7.39 21.39 -10.47
C GLY A 130 -6.22 21.39 -9.48
N THR A 131 -6.39 20.60 -8.43
CA THR A 131 -5.43 20.45 -7.33
C THR A 131 -4.74 19.10 -7.40
N ILE A 132 -3.41 19.12 -7.31
CA ILE A 132 -2.56 17.95 -7.14
C ILE A 132 -2.15 17.89 -5.67
N TYR A 133 -2.54 16.83 -4.98
CA TYR A 133 -2.16 16.61 -3.59
C TYR A 133 -0.95 15.67 -3.51
N VAL A 134 0.02 16.00 -2.66
CA VAL A 134 1.26 15.21 -2.47
C VAL A 134 1.45 14.89 -0.99
N ALA A 135 1.48 13.60 -0.64
CA ALA A 135 1.76 13.15 0.72
C ALA A 135 2.32 11.71 0.77
N PHE A 136 3.46 11.54 1.46
CA PHE A 136 4.16 10.24 1.58
C PHE A 136 4.01 9.58 2.95
N GLY A 137 2.99 9.97 3.72
CA GLY A 137 2.67 9.40 5.02
C GLY A 137 3.51 9.97 6.16
N SER A 138 3.40 9.35 7.34
CA SER A 138 3.97 9.87 8.58
C SER A 138 5.38 9.38 8.90
N TYR A 139 5.80 8.27 8.27
CA TYR A 139 7.03 7.53 8.56
C TYR A 139 8.14 7.76 7.55
N LEU A 140 7.80 8.28 6.37
CA LEU A 140 8.78 8.57 5.34
C LEU A 140 9.08 10.07 5.35
N ASN A 141 10.35 10.42 5.55
CA ASN A 141 10.87 11.70 5.11
C ASN A 141 11.55 11.50 3.76
N LEU A 142 11.11 12.24 2.73
CA LEU A 142 11.73 12.15 1.40
C LEU A 142 13.18 12.66 1.39
N GLU A 143 13.55 13.49 2.36
CA GLU A 143 14.92 13.98 2.53
C GLU A 143 15.88 12.85 2.95
N ASP A 144 15.38 11.76 3.54
CA ASP A 144 16.17 10.56 3.85
C ASP A 144 16.36 9.64 2.62
N GLY A 145 15.79 10.03 1.47
CA GLY A 145 15.88 9.31 0.22
C GLY A 145 17.21 9.52 -0.53
N PRO A 146 17.37 8.93 -1.73
CA PRO A 146 18.48 9.25 -2.60
C PRO A 146 18.57 10.76 -2.88
N GLU A 147 19.78 11.28 -2.93
CA GLU A 147 20.06 12.67 -3.29
C GLU A 147 19.39 13.03 -4.63
N GLY A 148 18.80 14.23 -4.72
CA GLY A 148 18.08 14.67 -5.92
C GLY A 148 16.62 14.23 -5.99
N THR A 149 16.11 13.42 -5.06
CA THR A 149 14.71 12.96 -5.08
C THR A 149 13.73 14.11 -4.94
N VAL A 150 13.94 14.99 -3.96
CA VAL A 150 13.02 16.10 -3.69
C VAL A 150 13.11 17.14 -4.81
N GLU A 151 14.33 17.42 -5.29
CA GLU A 151 14.63 18.29 -6.41
C GLU A 151 13.92 17.80 -7.68
N SER A 152 13.94 16.51 -7.95
CA SER A 152 13.23 15.91 -9.09
C SER A 152 11.72 16.14 -9.03
N PHE A 153 11.12 16.03 -7.84
CA PHE A 153 9.69 16.34 -7.67
C PHE A 153 9.42 17.84 -7.84
N VAL A 154 10.23 18.71 -7.24
CA VAL A 154 10.05 20.17 -7.37
C VAL A 154 10.17 20.59 -8.83
N GLU A 155 11.20 20.11 -9.53
CA GLU A 155 11.41 20.37 -10.95
C GLU A 155 10.22 19.87 -11.80
N ALA A 156 9.74 18.65 -11.56
CA ALA A 156 8.58 18.12 -12.27
C ALA A 156 7.31 18.92 -12.01
N LEU A 157 7.02 19.24 -10.74
CA LEU A 157 5.83 20.00 -10.33
C LEU A 157 5.84 21.43 -10.89
N ASN A 158 7.03 22.00 -11.13
CA ASN A 158 7.20 23.31 -11.75
C ASN A 158 6.73 23.38 -13.22
N TYR A 159 6.45 22.24 -13.88
CA TYR A 159 5.83 22.19 -15.21
C TYR A 159 4.29 22.30 -15.18
N PHE A 160 3.65 22.11 -14.02
CA PHE A 160 2.20 22.06 -13.87
C PHE A 160 1.62 23.36 -13.29
N GLU A 161 2.02 24.52 -13.85
CA GLU A 161 1.64 25.86 -13.33
C GLU A 161 0.13 26.14 -13.36
N ASP A 162 -0.58 25.51 -14.29
CA ASP A 162 -2.04 25.58 -14.41
C ASP A 162 -2.77 24.84 -13.27
N TYR A 163 -2.05 24.05 -12.47
CA TYR A 163 -2.58 23.32 -11.32
C TYR A 163 -2.17 23.98 -10.01
N ARG A 164 -2.90 23.68 -8.94
CA ARG A 164 -2.51 24.05 -7.56
C ARG A 164 -1.95 22.82 -6.88
N VAL A 165 -0.72 22.91 -6.37
CA VAL A 165 -0.05 21.77 -5.74
C VAL A 165 -0.01 21.99 -4.24
N ILE A 166 -0.56 21.06 -3.47
CA ILE A 166 -0.40 21.03 -2.01
C ILE A 166 0.50 19.86 -1.67
N TRP A 167 1.67 20.15 -1.09
CA TRP A 167 2.62 19.14 -0.66
C TRP A 167 2.73 19.12 0.86
N SER A 168 2.19 18.06 1.46
CA SER A 168 2.38 17.75 2.88
C SER A 168 3.73 17.08 3.10
N HIS A 169 4.70 17.84 3.63
CA HIS A 169 6.08 17.40 3.83
C HIS A 169 6.55 17.67 5.27
N LYS A 170 7.09 16.65 5.93
CA LYS A 170 7.67 16.77 7.28
C LYS A 170 9.16 17.12 7.17
N GLY A 171 9.45 18.37 6.83
CA GLY A 171 10.82 18.88 6.69
C GLY A 171 10.86 20.39 6.75
N ASN A 172 12.04 20.99 6.63
CA ASN A 172 12.14 22.45 6.65
C ASN A 172 11.65 23.01 5.30
N VAL A 173 10.35 23.29 5.24
CA VAL A 173 9.65 23.89 4.09
C VAL A 173 10.37 25.12 3.52
N SER A 174 11.11 25.85 4.35
CA SER A 174 11.88 27.04 3.97
C SER A 174 13.04 26.73 3.01
N GLN A 175 13.59 25.51 3.05
CA GLN A 175 14.67 25.09 2.17
C GLN A 175 14.22 24.97 0.71
N PHE A 176 12.94 24.63 0.47
CA PHE A 176 12.36 24.55 -0.88
C PHE A 176 11.95 25.91 -1.47
N LYS A 177 12.03 26.98 -0.65
CA LYS A 177 11.74 28.36 -1.06
C LYS A 177 12.96 29.14 -1.56
N ILE A 178 14.19 28.60 -1.49
CA ILE A 178 15.40 29.41 -1.67
C ILE A 178 16.28 28.89 -2.83
N GLN A 179 16.39 29.72 -3.87
CA GLN A 179 17.60 29.79 -4.71
C GLN A 179 18.78 30.27 -3.84
N LYS A 180 19.90 29.54 -3.84
CA LYS A 180 21.22 30.19 -3.91
C LYS A 180 22.32 29.24 -4.36
N TYR A 181 23.06 29.74 -5.35
CA TYR A 181 24.36 29.28 -5.85
C TYR A 181 25.28 28.71 -4.76
N HIS A 182 25.88 27.55 -5.05
CA HIS A 182 27.30 27.35 -4.81
C HIS A 182 27.86 26.27 -5.78
N SER A 183 28.87 26.67 -6.55
CA SER A 183 29.81 25.86 -7.36
C SER A 183 29.30 24.67 -8.20
N PHE A 184 29.34 24.89 -9.51
CA PHE A 184 29.83 23.90 -10.49
C PHE A 184 29.10 22.55 -10.58
N SER A 185 27.77 22.54 -10.59
CA SER A 185 26.93 21.71 -11.49
C SER A 185 25.45 21.80 -11.08
N PHE A 186 24.58 21.99 -12.09
CA PHE A 186 23.11 21.96 -12.04
C PHE A 186 22.39 23.05 -11.21
N GLN A 187 21.58 23.87 -11.91
CA GLN A 187 20.79 24.98 -11.36
C GLN A 187 19.46 24.44 -10.81
N VAL A 188 19.36 24.20 -9.50
CA VAL A 188 18.09 23.80 -8.87
C VAL A 188 17.18 25.03 -8.75
N THR A 189 16.08 25.06 -9.50
CA THR A 189 15.04 26.08 -9.35
C THR A 189 14.15 25.72 -8.16
N GLY A 190 13.98 26.65 -7.22
CA GLY A 190 13.02 26.49 -6.12
C GLY A 190 11.59 26.30 -6.65
N ALA A 191 10.69 25.87 -5.77
CA ALA A 191 9.30 25.67 -6.16
C ALA A 191 8.61 27.00 -6.50
N LYS A 192 7.80 27.00 -7.56
CA LYS A 192 7.00 28.16 -7.99
C LYS A 192 5.82 28.42 -7.06
N CYS A 193 5.18 29.58 -7.19
CA CYS A 193 4.12 30.06 -6.30
C CYS A 193 2.84 29.19 -6.30
N HIS A 194 2.62 28.39 -7.34
CA HIS A 194 1.51 27.43 -7.42
C HIS A 194 1.74 26.16 -6.58
N VAL A 195 2.89 26.02 -5.92
CA VAL A 195 3.23 24.91 -5.03
C VAL A 195 3.24 25.39 -3.58
N LYS A 196 2.26 24.91 -2.80
CA LYS A 196 2.12 25.18 -1.37
C LYS A 196 2.62 24.01 -0.55
N PHE A 197 3.72 24.21 0.16
CA PHE A 197 4.25 23.25 1.13
C PHE A 197 3.64 23.49 2.51
N VAL A 198 3.24 22.40 3.16
CA VAL A 198 2.69 22.41 4.53
C VAL A 198 3.25 21.25 5.33
N ASN A 199 3.39 21.43 6.65
CA ASN A 199 3.83 20.33 7.54
C ASN A 199 2.73 19.29 7.76
N TRP A 200 1.47 19.72 7.65
CA TRP A 200 0.29 18.90 7.82
C TRP A 200 -0.82 19.43 6.93
N ALA A 201 -1.58 18.52 6.32
CA ALA A 201 -2.72 18.83 5.47
C ALA A 201 -3.94 18.00 5.87
N PRO A 202 -5.16 18.55 5.76
CA PRO A 202 -6.41 17.81 5.97
C PRO A 202 -6.65 16.86 4.77
N GLN A 203 -5.93 15.73 4.76
CA GLN A 203 -5.85 14.81 3.62
C GLN A 203 -7.23 14.34 3.15
N LYS A 204 -8.10 13.96 4.09
CA LYS A 204 -9.44 13.46 3.77
C LYS A 204 -10.28 14.52 3.06
N GLU A 205 -10.26 15.74 3.58
CA GLU A 205 -11.01 16.89 3.04
C GLU A 205 -10.42 17.33 1.69
N LEU A 206 -9.10 17.35 1.55
CA LEU A 206 -8.42 17.67 0.29
C LEU A 206 -8.72 16.64 -0.79
N LEU A 207 -8.66 15.35 -0.47
CA LEU A 207 -8.95 14.29 -1.44
C LEU A 207 -10.43 14.32 -1.83
N ALA A 208 -11.34 14.57 -0.90
CA ALA A 208 -12.77 14.65 -1.17
C ALA A 208 -13.22 15.92 -1.90
N HIS A 209 -12.35 16.94 -1.99
CA HIS A 209 -12.65 18.18 -2.69
C HIS A 209 -12.77 17.96 -4.20
N GLU A 210 -13.78 18.56 -4.85
CA GLU A 210 -14.08 18.33 -6.27
C GLU A 210 -12.92 18.72 -7.21
N ASN A 211 -12.20 19.78 -6.87
CA ASN A 211 -11.04 20.23 -7.62
C ASN A 211 -9.81 19.32 -7.50
N THR A 212 -9.76 18.33 -6.58
CA THR A 212 -8.57 17.47 -6.47
C THR A 212 -8.59 16.40 -7.57
N VAL A 213 -7.60 16.47 -8.46
CA VAL A 213 -7.54 15.69 -9.70
C VAL A 213 -6.50 14.57 -9.66
N ALA A 214 -5.47 14.69 -8.83
CA ALA A 214 -4.44 13.66 -8.69
C ALA A 214 -3.88 13.61 -7.26
N PHE A 215 -3.49 12.41 -6.83
CA PHE A 215 -2.84 12.18 -5.55
C PHE A 215 -1.49 11.46 -5.70
N ILE A 216 -0.41 12.17 -5.38
CA ILE A 216 0.94 11.60 -5.33
C ILE A 216 1.20 11.05 -3.93
N THR A 217 1.44 9.75 -3.81
CA THR A 217 1.62 9.11 -2.50
C THR A 217 2.55 7.92 -2.50
N HIS A 218 3.02 7.52 -1.33
CA HIS A 218 3.87 6.35 -1.12
C HIS A 218 3.18 4.98 -1.35
N GLY A 219 1.85 4.94 -1.54
CA GLY A 219 1.11 3.68 -1.72
C GLY A 219 0.80 2.92 -0.42
N GLY A 220 0.87 3.60 0.74
CA GLY A 220 0.34 3.04 1.98
C GLY A 220 -1.16 2.77 1.88
N LEU A 221 -1.61 1.61 2.38
CA LEU A 221 -2.97 1.13 2.13
C LEU A 221 -4.05 2.12 2.55
N LYS A 222 -3.90 2.78 3.71
CA LYS A 222 -4.88 3.77 4.20
C LYS A 222 -5.06 4.92 3.20
N SER A 223 -3.97 5.61 2.84
CA SER A 223 -4.01 6.72 1.87
C SER A 223 -4.53 6.27 0.50
N ALA A 224 -4.13 5.08 0.04
CA ALA A 224 -4.59 4.57 -1.25
C ALA A 224 -6.12 4.31 -1.26
N LYS A 225 -6.68 3.82 -0.14
CA LYS A 225 -8.13 3.64 0.03
C LYS A 225 -8.87 4.98 0.06
N GLU A 226 -8.34 5.99 0.72
CA GLU A 226 -8.90 7.35 0.71
C GLU A 226 -8.94 7.92 -0.72
N GLY A 227 -7.90 7.70 -1.52
CA GLY A 227 -7.87 8.08 -2.95
C GLY A 227 -9.00 7.42 -3.76
N VAL A 228 -9.25 6.12 -3.56
CA VAL A 228 -10.39 5.41 -4.20
C VAL A 228 -11.72 5.94 -3.68
N CYS A 229 -11.87 6.12 -2.37
CA CYS A 229 -13.08 6.66 -1.76
C CYS A 229 -13.45 8.06 -2.28
N SER A 230 -12.46 8.85 -2.69
CA SER A 230 -12.66 10.16 -3.30
C SER A 230 -12.68 10.15 -4.83
N GLY A 231 -12.45 9.00 -5.46
CA GLY A 231 -12.41 8.89 -6.91
C GLY A 231 -11.25 9.68 -7.53
N VAL A 232 -10.10 9.73 -6.85
CA VAL A 232 -8.90 10.47 -7.28
C VAL A 232 -7.83 9.49 -7.78
N PRO A 233 -7.40 9.57 -9.05
CA PRO A 233 -6.28 8.79 -9.57
C PRO A 233 -4.97 9.07 -8.81
N MET A 234 -4.07 8.08 -8.78
CA MET A 234 -2.86 8.15 -7.95
C MET A 234 -1.56 7.98 -8.72
N LEU A 235 -0.51 8.69 -8.28
CA LEU A 235 0.87 8.42 -8.67
C LEU A 235 1.63 7.88 -7.47
N PHE A 236 2.08 6.63 -7.55
CA PHE A 236 2.75 5.98 -6.42
C PHE A 236 4.26 6.12 -6.47
N LEU A 237 4.88 6.39 -5.32
CA LEU A 237 6.31 6.17 -5.08
C LEU A 237 6.49 5.13 -3.97
N PRO A 238 6.42 3.83 -4.27
CA PRO A 238 6.47 2.79 -3.24
C PRO A 238 7.89 2.57 -2.71
N PHE A 239 8.05 2.66 -1.39
CA PHE A 239 9.33 2.48 -0.70
C PHE A 239 9.52 1.07 -0.16
N TYR A 240 8.69 0.62 0.78
CA TYR A 240 8.91 -0.65 1.48
C TYR A 240 7.61 -1.28 1.99
N GLY A 241 7.72 -2.50 2.51
CA GLY A 241 6.60 -3.23 3.09
C GLY A 241 5.56 -3.59 2.03
N ASP A 242 4.30 -3.26 2.32
CA ASP A 242 3.16 -3.54 1.46
C ASP A 242 2.98 -2.54 0.31
N GLN A 243 3.68 -1.41 0.33
CA GLN A 243 3.50 -0.31 -0.62
C GLN A 243 3.65 -0.72 -2.09
N PRO A 244 4.70 -1.47 -2.51
CA PRO A 244 4.81 -1.84 -3.92
C PRO A 244 3.70 -2.79 -4.38
N ARG A 245 3.24 -3.68 -3.50
CA ARG A 245 2.12 -4.58 -3.79
C ARG A 245 0.83 -3.78 -3.99
N ASN A 246 0.57 -2.80 -3.13
CA ASN A 246 -0.58 -1.92 -3.25
C ASN A 246 -0.51 -1.14 -4.57
N ALA A 247 0.66 -0.52 -4.85
CA ALA A 247 0.89 0.22 -6.08
C ALA A 247 0.63 -0.65 -7.33
N HIS A 248 1.17 -1.87 -7.37
CA HIS A 248 0.94 -2.77 -8.49
C HIS A 248 -0.54 -3.11 -8.69
N ARG A 249 -1.30 -3.39 -7.62
CA ARG A 249 -2.73 -3.68 -7.75
C ARG A 249 -3.47 -2.52 -8.41
N PHE A 250 -3.17 -1.29 -8.00
CA PHE A 250 -3.84 -0.10 -8.50
C PHE A 250 -3.42 0.23 -9.94
N VAL A 251 -2.14 0.06 -10.28
CA VAL A 251 -1.64 0.16 -11.66
C VAL A 251 -2.32 -0.86 -12.56
N THR A 252 -2.47 -2.12 -12.12
CA THR A 252 -3.13 -3.17 -12.90
C THR A 252 -4.63 -2.93 -13.09
N ASN A 253 -5.28 -2.20 -12.18
CA ASN A 253 -6.67 -1.77 -12.34
C ASN A 253 -6.80 -0.45 -13.13
N GLY A 254 -5.69 0.11 -13.63
CA GLY A 254 -5.72 1.34 -14.44
C GLY A 254 -6.15 2.58 -13.68
N ILE A 255 -5.93 2.62 -12.35
CA ILE A 255 -6.29 3.77 -11.48
C ILE A 255 -5.07 4.51 -10.93
N ALA A 256 -3.88 4.06 -11.31
CA ALA A 256 -2.64 4.67 -10.86
C ALA A 256 -1.47 4.45 -11.82
N GLU A 257 -0.45 5.28 -11.67
CA GLU A 257 0.91 5.07 -12.18
C GLU A 257 1.87 4.83 -11.01
N ALA A 258 3.07 4.33 -11.28
CA ALA A 258 4.08 4.10 -10.25
C ALA A 258 5.51 4.53 -10.68
N LEU A 259 6.27 5.09 -9.74
CA LEU A 259 7.64 5.58 -9.88
C LEU A 259 8.64 4.62 -9.24
N TYR A 260 9.78 4.40 -9.90
CA TYR A 260 10.81 3.54 -9.31
C TYR A 260 11.77 4.34 -8.43
N LYS A 261 11.73 4.06 -7.13
CA LYS A 261 12.45 4.83 -6.11
C LYS A 261 13.97 4.94 -6.28
N LYS A 262 14.60 4.03 -7.03
CA LYS A 262 16.07 4.04 -7.24
C LYS A 262 16.51 4.85 -8.46
N SER A 263 15.58 5.24 -9.32
CA SER A 263 15.86 5.94 -10.58
C SER A 263 14.79 7.01 -10.83
N ILE A 264 14.49 7.80 -9.81
CA ILE A 264 13.53 8.89 -9.89
C ILE A 264 14.18 10.03 -10.69
N THR A 265 13.45 10.60 -11.64
CA THR A 265 13.86 11.78 -12.39
C THR A 265 12.67 12.71 -12.57
N ALA A 266 12.94 14.02 -12.75
CA ALA A 266 11.89 14.99 -13.04
C ALA A 266 11.09 14.62 -14.30
N VAL A 267 11.77 14.08 -15.31
CA VAL A 267 11.16 13.65 -16.58
C VAL A 267 10.17 12.49 -16.36
N ASP A 268 10.55 11.45 -15.61
CA ASP A 268 9.66 10.30 -15.33
C ASP A 268 8.43 10.74 -14.50
N ILE A 269 8.63 11.60 -13.49
CA ILE A 269 7.54 12.14 -12.68
C ILE A 269 6.58 12.94 -13.58
N LYS A 270 7.11 13.85 -14.39
CA LYS A 270 6.32 14.68 -15.30
C LYS A 270 5.50 13.81 -16.24
N GLN A 271 6.12 12.90 -16.98
CA GLN A 271 5.44 12.07 -17.99
C GLN A 271 4.31 11.23 -17.38
N LYS A 272 4.54 10.62 -16.21
CA LYS A 272 3.51 9.81 -15.55
C LYS A 272 2.39 10.64 -14.95
N LEU A 273 2.71 11.81 -14.40
CA LEU A 273 1.70 12.71 -13.86
C LEU A 273 0.86 13.35 -14.97
N GLU A 274 1.48 13.77 -16.07
CA GLU A 274 0.82 14.27 -17.28
C GLU A 274 -0.14 13.23 -17.85
N LYS A 275 0.32 11.98 -18.01
CA LYS A 275 -0.54 10.86 -18.41
C LYS A 275 -1.73 10.66 -17.47
N LEU A 276 -1.51 10.70 -16.14
CA LEU A 276 -2.55 10.53 -15.13
C LEU A 276 -3.61 11.64 -15.18
N LEU A 277 -3.21 12.86 -15.55
CA LEU A 277 -4.07 14.05 -15.63
C LEU A 277 -4.81 14.15 -16.97
N GLU A 278 -4.21 13.72 -18.07
CA GLU A 278 -4.74 13.87 -19.42
C GLU A 278 -5.56 12.68 -19.92
N ASP A 279 -5.23 11.46 -19.50
CA ASP A 279 -5.96 10.27 -19.92
C ASP A 279 -7.22 10.06 -19.04
N PRO A 280 -8.43 10.25 -19.59
CA PRO A 280 -9.67 10.17 -18.81
C PRO A 280 -9.92 8.76 -18.26
N SER A 281 -9.29 7.71 -18.83
CA SER A 281 -9.49 6.34 -18.40
C SER A 281 -9.11 6.13 -16.93
N TYR A 282 -8.12 6.86 -16.40
CA TYR A 282 -7.76 6.78 -14.98
C TYR A 282 -8.89 7.26 -14.07
N LYS A 283 -9.52 8.38 -14.43
CA LYS A 283 -10.65 8.95 -13.68
C LYS A 283 -11.87 8.03 -13.78
N GLU A 284 -12.17 7.52 -14.97
CA GLU A 284 -13.27 6.57 -15.17
C GLU A 284 -13.05 5.28 -14.38
N ASN A 285 -11.84 4.71 -14.44
CA ASN A 285 -11.49 3.49 -13.73
C ASN A 285 -11.55 3.66 -12.21
N VAL A 286 -11.11 4.80 -11.66
CA VAL A 286 -11.16 5.00 -10.21
C VAL A 286 -12.60 5.23 -9.73
N VAL A 287 -13.44 5.90 -10.51
CA VAL A 287 -14.87 6.06 -10.21
C VAL A 287 -15.59 4.71 -10.29
N LYS A 288 -15.29 3.89 -11.31
CA LYS A 288 -15.79 2.51 -11.43
C LYS A 288 -15.31 1.63 -10.28
N THR A 289 -14.05 1.76 -9.88
CA THR A 289 -13.49 1.02 -8.73
C THR A 289 -14.19 1.44 -7.44
N ARG A 290 -14.42 2.74 -7.25
CA ARG A 290 -15.15 3.29 -6.11
C ARG A 290 -16.57 2.76 -6.03
N SER A 291 -17.29 2.63 -7.15
CA SER A 291 -18.65 2.09 -7.12
C SER A 291 -18.67 0.64 -6.64
N TYR A 292 -17.76 -0.21 -7.11
CA TYR A 292 -17.59 -1.56 -6.56
C TYR A 292 -17.18 -1.58 -5.09
N TYR A 293 -16.47 -0.56 -4.65
CA TYR A 293 -16.02 -0.44 -3.26
C TYR A 293 -17.15 -0.11 -2.29
N LEU A 294 -18.15 0.61 -2.77
CA LEU A 294 -19.34 1.01 -2.02
C LEU A 294 -20.52 0.06 -2.23
N ASP A 295 -20.46 -0.81 -3.25
CA ASP A 295 -21.47 -1.82 -3.55
C ASP A 295 -21.39 -2.98 -2.55
N SER A 296 -22.03 -2.80 -1.41
CA SER A 296 -22.10 -3.78 -0.34
C SER A 296 -23.51 -3.81 0.27
N PRO A 297 -23.97 -4.97 0.77
CA PRO A 297 -25.33 -5.12 1.31
C PRO A 297 -25.60 -4.23 2.54
N MET A 298 -24.55 -3.78 3.21
CA MET A 298 -24.58 -2.81 4.31
C MET A 298 -23.25 -2.06 4.36
N SER A 299 -23.18 -0.99 5.17
CA SER A 299 -21.93 -0.24 5.32
C SER A 299 -20.81 -1.11 5.90
N SER A 300 -19.56 -0.84 5.51
CA SER A 300 -18.38 -1.60 5.95
C SER A 300 -18.24 -1.66 7.48
N LEU A 301 -18.60 -0.57 8.18
CA LEU A 301 -18.61 -0.52 9.64
C LEU A 301 -19.71 -1.39 10.24
N ASP A 302 -20.93 -1.32 9.69
CA ASP A 302 -22.03 -2.13 10.18
C ASP A 302 -21.78 -3.62 9.94
N LEU A 303 -21.18 -3.97 8.79
CA LEU A 303 -20.80 -5.34 8.47
C LEU A 303 -19.75 -5.86 9.47
N GLY A 304 -18.72 -5.06 9.76
CA GLY A 304 -17.72 -5.38 10.79
C GLY A 304 -18.35 -5.56 12.18
N ALA A 305 -19.21 -4.61 12.58
CA ALA A 305 -19.92 -4.65 13.86
C ALA A 305 -20.84 -5.87 13.98
N PHE A 306 -21.55 -6.22 12.89
CA PHE A 306 -22.39 -7.41 12.82
C PHE A 306 -21.57 -8.68 13.07
N HIS A 307 -20.44 -8.82 12.37
CA HIS A 307 -19.57 -9.98 12.49
C HIS A 307 -18.92 -10.10 13.88
N ILE A 308 -18.47 -8.99 14.47
CA ILE A 308 -17.95 -8.96 15.84
C ILE A 308 -19.06 -9.34 16.83
N SER A 309 -20.24 -8.72 16.71
CA SER A 309 -21.39 -9.01 17.57
C SER A 309 -21.81 -10.47 17.47
N ARG A 310 -21.77 -11.06 16.27
CA ARG A 310 -22.07 -12.48 16.06
C ARG A 310 -21.12 -13.38 16.86
N VAL A 311 -19.83 -13.03 16.94
CA VAL A 311 -18.85 -13.76 17.76
C VAL A 311 -19.15 -13.61 19.25
N LEU A 312 -19.52 -12.41 19.69
CA LEU A 312 -19.82 -12.14 21.11
C LEU A 312 -21.14 -12.76 21.61
N ARG A 313 -22.11 -13.02 20.72
CA ARG A 313 -23.42 -13.58 21.07
C ARG A 313 -23.41 -15.04 21.54
N ARG A 314 -22.32 -15.77 21.32
CA ARG A 314 -22.24 -17.20 21.67
C ARG A 314 -21.02 -17.45 22.55
N PRO A 315 -21.11 -18.38 23.51
CA PRO A 315 -19.93 -18.83 24.24
C PRO A 315 -18.96 -19.52 23.27
N GLU A 316 -17.67 -19.45 23.60
CA GLU A 316 -16.59 -20.00 22.77
C GLU A 316 -16.79 -21.49 22.42
N SER A 317 -17.33 -22.27 23.37
CA SER A 317 -17.61 -23.70 23.24
C SER A 317 -18.59 -24.06 22.11
N GLN A 318 -19.39 -23.09 21.63
CA GLN A 318 -20.36 -23.29 20.56
C GLN A 318 -19.80 -22.97 19.17
N PHE A 319 -18.57 -22.45 19.06
CA PHE A 319 -17.98 -22.15 17.76
C PHE A 319 -17.28 -23.36 17.14
N ILE A 320 -17.73 -23.75 15.95
CA ILE A 320 -17.00 -24.71 15.11
C ILE A 320 -15.83 -23.96 14.45
N ARG A 321 -14.61 -24.33 14.85
CA ARG A 321 -13.37 -23.73 14.35
C ARG A 321 -12.95 -24.39 13.03
N PHE A 322 -13.46 -23.89 11.91
CA PHE A 322 -12.97 -24.27 10.58
C PHE A 322 -11.64 -23.55 10.28
N LYS A 323 -10.56 -24.00 10.93
CA LYS A 323 -9.21 -23.47 10.70
C LYS A 323 -8.58 -24.13 9.48
N ARG A 324 -7.80 -23.36 8.72
CA ARG A 324 -6.97 -23.92 7.66
C ARG A 324 -5.88 -24.79 8.26
N ARG A 325 -5.71 -26.01 7.73
CA ARG A 325 -4.69 -26.97 8.17
C ARG A 325 -3.26 -26.40 8.09
N SER A 326 -3.02 -25.49 7.15
CA SER A 326 -1.72 -24.83 6.97
C SER A 326 -1.29 -23.96 8.16
N ILE A 327 -2.20 -23.54 9.05
CA ILE A 327 -1.87 -22.70 10.20
C ILE A 327 -0.95 -23.44 11.18
N SER A 328 -1.11 -24.76 11.31
CA SER A 328 -0.28 -25.59 12.19
C SER A 328 0.95 -26.17 11.49
N MET A 329 1.16 -25.88 10.20
CA MET A 329 2.31 -26.39 9.43
C MET A 329 3.47 -25.40 9.55
N ASN A 330 4.68 -25.93 9.70
CA ASN A 330 5.87 -25.09 9.54
C ASN A 330 6.10 -24.80 8.04
N HIS A 331 7.01 -23.86 7.73
CA HIS A 331 7.26 -23.45 6.34
C HIS A 331 7.84 -24.57 5.46
N LEU A 332 8.58 -25.53 6.03
CA LEU A 332 9.12 -26.66 5.27
C LEU A 332 7.99 -27.58 4.79
N GLN A 333 7.07 -27.93 5.68
CA GLN A 333 5.88 -28.72 5.38
C GLN A 333 4.94 -27.96 4.43
N TYR A 334 4.71 -26.67 4.65
CA TYR A 334 3.81 -25.87 3.81
C TYR A 334 4.30 -25.76 2.35
N LEU A 335 5.62 -25.72 2.15
CA LEU A 335 6.25 -25.69 0.83
C LEU A 335 6.61 -27.08 0.28
N ASN A 336 6.30 -28.16 1.02
CA ASN A 336 6.66 -29.55 0.69
C ASN A 336 8.17 -29.76 0.45
N ILE A 337 9.03 -28.97 1.11
CA ILE A 337 10.49 -29.06 0.96
C ILE A 337 11.01 -30.40 1.50
N ASP A 338 10.40 -30.88 2.58
CA ASP A 338 10.65 -32.19 3.17
C ASP A 338 10.37 -33.34 2.18
N ILE A 339 9.26 -33.30 1.45
CA ILE A 339 8.91 -34.30 0.42
C ILE A 339 9.90 -34.25 -0.75
N ILE A 340 10.21 -33.04 -1.25
CA ILE A 340 11.16 -32.85 -2.36
C ILE A 340 12.54 -33.40 -2.00
N PHE A 341 12.99 -33.15 -0.76
CA PHE A 341 14.27 -33.65 -0.26
C PHE A 341 14.33 -35.18 -0.26
N VAL A 342 13.28 -35.85 0.23
CA VAL A 342 13.20 -37.33 0.21
C VAL A 342 13.26 -37.88 -1.22
N ILE A 343 12.50 -37.29 -2.16
CA ILE A 343 12.52 -37.69 -3.57
C ILE A 343 13.93 -37.56 -4.16
N PHE A 344 14.63 -36.47 -3.87
CA PHE A 344 16.00 -36.24 -4.35
C PHE A 344 17.00 -37.27 -3.80
N VAL A 345 16.90 -37.61 -2.51
CA VAL A 345 17.75 -38.63 -1.88
C VAL A 345 17.50 -40.00 -2.50
N VAL A 346 16.24 -40.40 -2.69
CA VAL A 346 15.90 -41.69 -3.34
C VAL A 346 16.42 -41.73 -4.76
N PHE A 347 16.23 -40.66 -5.55
CA PHE A 347 16.76 -40.58 -6.91
C PHE A 347 18.28 -40.74 -6.93
N PHE A 348 19.00 -40.07 -6.02
CA PHE A 348 20.46 -40.18 -5.95
C PHE A 348 20.95 -41.57 -5.52
N ILE A 349 20.20 -42.27 -4.66
CA ILE A 349 20.53 -43.66 -4.27
C ILE A 349 20.34 -44.60 -5.47
N VAL A 350 19.20 -44.51 -6.16
CA VAL A 350 18.87 -45.39 -7.30
C VAL A 350 19.80 -45.15 -8.50
N TYR A 351 20.24 -43.91 -8.74
CA TYR A 351 21.14 -43.59 -9.86
C TYR A 351 22.61 -43.92 -9.59
N LYS A 352 22.95 -44.28 -8.35
CA LYS A 352 24.31 -44.65 -7.94
C LYS A 352 24.53 -46.16 -7.93
N GLU A 353 23.45 -46.94 -8.01
CA GLU A 353 23.44 -48.35 -8.42
C GLU A 353 23.30 -48.45 -9.95
#